data_AF-A0A9N9DSU3-F1
#
_entry.id   AF-A0A9N9DSU3-F1
#
_cell.length_a   1.000
_cell.length_b   1.000
_cell.length_c   1.000
_cell.angle_alpha   90.00
_cell.angle_beta   90.00
_cell.angle_gamma   90.00
#
_symmetry.space_group_name_H-M   'P 1'
#
loop_
_entity.id
_entity.type
_entity.pdbx_description
1 polymer ?
#
loop_
_entity_poly.entity_id
_entity_poly.type
_entity_poly.pdbx_seq_one_letter_code
_entity_poly.pdbx_strand_id
1 'polypeptide(L)'
;MSTSVKTELVYEEPSLINIEDLDDKRLIALHQIDTVNFSWFHIRTCIVSGIGFFTDAYDLFVINLVSAMLGVAYFDNSVVPNDVDLGLKVSAAVGTLFGQLLFGIMADRYGRKQMYGFELLIMIICTIGQILAGSSYAVTVHGTIIFWRFFLGLGIGGDYPMSA
;
A
#
# COMPACT_ATOMS: atom_id res chain seq x y z
N MET A 1 -1.67 -47.96 41.56
CA MET A 1 -2.16 -46.76 42.27
C MET A 1 -1.67 -45.57 41.47
N SER A 2 -2.44 -44.83 40.68
CA SER A 2 -3.88 -44.65 40.49
C SER A 2 -4.01 -44.03 39.08
N THR A 3 -4.63 -44.72 38.11
CA THR A 3 -5.98 -44.43 37.55
C THR A 3 -6.15 -43.10 36.81
N SER A 4 -6.50 -43.26 35.52
CA SER A 4 -7.48 -42.48 34.73
C SER A 4 -7.35 -40.97 34.62
N VAL A 5 -6.94 -40.51 33.44
CA VAL A 5 -7.69 -39.48 32.70
C VAL A 5 -7.66 -39.86 31.21
N LYS A 6 -8.60 -40.72 30.82
CA LYS A 6 -9.15 -40.76 29.47
C LYS A 6 -10.09 -39.56 29.40
N THR A 7 -9.72 -38.48 28.73
CA THR A 7 -10.68 -37.46 28.31
C THR A 7 -10.92 -37.65 26.82
N GLU A 8 -12.16 -37.95 26.52
CA GLU A 8 -12.74 -38.17 25.21
C GLU A 8 -12.34 -37.11 24.18
N LEU A 9 -11.65 -37.52 23.12
CA LEU A 9 -11.83 -36.92 21.80
C LEU A 9 -12.59 -37.93 20.96
N VAL A 10 -13.91 -37.92 21.18
CA VAL A 10 -14.91 -38.50 20.28
C VAL A 10 -14.80 -37.73 18.96
N TYR A 11 -13.95 -38.24 18.06
CA TYR A 11 -14.09 -37.95 16.64
C TYR A 11 -15.10 -38.94 16.10
N GLU A 12 -16.36 -38.65 16.36
CA GLU A 12 -17.48 -39.27 15.64
C GLU A 12 -17.34 -38.82 14.18
N GLU A 13 -17.05 -39.75 13.27
CA GLU A 13 -17.19 -39.48 11.84
C GLU A 13 -18.63 -39.03 11.61
N PRO A 14 -18.90 -37.78 11.19
CA PRO A 14 -20.25 -37.38 10.96
C PRO A 14 -20.60 -37.86 9.56
N SER A 15 -21.05 -39.11 9.47
CA SER A 15 -21.81 -39.57 8.33
C SER A 15 -23.00 -38.62 8.12
N LEU A 16 -22.99 -37.91 6.99
CA LEU A 16 -24.09 -37.11 6.45
C LEU A 16 -24.44 -35.81 7.19
N ILE A 17 -23.46 -34.92 7.42
CA ILE A 17 -23.80 -33.50 7.66
C ILE A 17 -24.38 -32.93 6.37
N ASN A 18 -25.69 -32.76 6.38
CA ASN A 18 -26.40 -31.93 5.43
C ASN A 18 -25.77 -30.53 5.50
N ILE A 19 -25.12 -30.11 4.42
CA ILE A 19 -24.28 -28.92 4.35
C ILE A 19 -25.18 -27.67 4.24
N GLU A 20 -26.01 -27.44 5.26
CA GLU A 20 -27.10 -26.47 5.21
C GLU A 20 -26.75 -25.15 5.92
N ASP A 21 -25.72 -25.11 6.78
CA ASP A 21 -25.35 -23.89 7.49
C ASP A 21 -23.99 -23.31 7.09
N LEU A 22 -24.00 -22.05 6.63
CA LEU A 22 -22.81 -21.29 6.22
C LEU A 22 -21.90 -20.97 7.42
N ASP A 23 -22.48 -20.92 8.61
CA ASP A 23 -21.80 -20.49 9.82
C ASP A 23 -20.85 -21.56 10.37
N ASP A 24 -21.18 -22.85 10.26
CA ASP A 24 -20.28 -23.94 10.63
C ASP A 24 -19.04 -24.00 9.73
N LYS A 25 -19.20 -23.76 8.42
CA LYS A 25 -18.08 -23.66 7.48
C LYS A 25 -17.14 -22.49 7.82
N ARG A 26 -17.70 -21.35 8.20
CA ARG A 26 -16.93 -20.17 8.64
C ARG A 26 -16.19 -20.45 9.94
N LEU A 27 -16.84 -21.10 10.92
CA LEU A 27 -16.23 -21.49 12.19
C LEU A 27 -15.03 -22.42 11.99
N ILE A 28 -15.17 -23.44 11.14
CA ILE A 28 -14.09 -24.37 10.82
C ILE A 28 -12.95 -23.66 10.09
N ALA A 29 -13.26 -22.77 9.13
CA ALA A 29 -12.24 -21.98 8.42
C ALA A 29 -11.50 -21.00 9.35
N LEU A 30 -12.20 -20.33 10.26
CA LEU A 30 -11.61 -19.44 11.26
C LEU A 30 -10.69 -20.22 12.21
N HIS A 31 -11.15 -21.36 12.72
CA HIS A 31 -10.35 -22.23 13.59
C HIS A 31 -9.12 -22.79 12.86
N GLN A 32 -9.22 -23.08 11.55
CA GLN A 32 -8.08 -23.48 10.73
C GLN A 32 -7.05 -22.35 10.56
N ILE A 33 -7.48 -21.09 10.42
CA ILE A 33 -6.57 -19.93 10.35
C ILE A 33 -5.88 -19.71 11.71
N ASP A 34 -6.62 -19.86 12.81
CA ASP A 34 -6.14 -19.59 14.17
C ASP A 34 -5.19 -20.68 14.69
N THR A 35 -5.30 -21.90 14.16
CA THR A 35 -4.42 -23.02 14.50
C THR A 35 -3.15 -23.09 13.63
N VAL A 36 -2.98 -22.19 12.65
CA VAL A 36 -1.74 -22.14 11.86
C VAL A 36 -0.61 -21.61 12.74
N ASN A 37 0.43 -22.43 12.90
CA ASN A 37 1.62 -22.04 13.63
C ASN A 37 2.28 -20.80 13.01
N PHE A 38 2.66 -19.85 13.87
CA PHE A 38 3.36 -18.63 13.46
C PHE A 38 4.74 -18.97 12.87
N SER A 39 4.78 -19.14 11.55
CA SER A 39 5.99 -19.45 10.80
C SER A 39 6.82 -18.20 10.50
N TRP A 40 8.13 -18.38 10.29
CA TRP A 40 9.06 -17.35 9.79
C TRP A 40 8.58 -16.66 8.51
N PHE A 41 7.72 -17.31 7.72
CA PHE A 41 7.07 -16.70 6.56
C PHE A 41 6.22 -15.48 6.95
N HIS A 42 5.45 -15.54 8.06
CA HIS A 42 4.63 -14.42 8.51
C HIS A 42 5.49 -13.22 8.93
N ILE A 43 6.59 -13.47 9.64
CA ILE A 43 7.54 -12.42 10.02
C ILE A 43 8.14 -11.74 8.78
N ARG A 44 8.57 -12.52 7.79
CA ARG A 44 9.13 -11.97 6.54
C ARG A 44 8.10 -11.12 5.80
N THR A 45 6.87 -11.60 5.67
CA THR A 45 5.79 -10.86 5.00
C THR A 45 5.46 -9.55 5.74
N CYS A 46 5.43 -9.58 7.07
CA CYS A 46 5.20 -8.39 7.90
C CYS A 46 6.33 -7.36 7.74
N ILE A 47 7.60 -7.80 7.71
CA ILE A 47 8.75 -6.90 7.51
C ILE A 47 8.71 -6.28 6.10
N VAL A 48 8.46 -7.09 5.06
CA VAL A 48 8.40 -6.60 3.68
C VAL A 48 7.27 -5.58 3.50
N SER A 49 6.08 -5.86 4.02
CA SER A 49 4.96 -4.92 4.01
C SER A 49 5.26 -3.63 4.80
N GLY A 50 5.88 -3.75 5.97
CA GLY A 50 6.26 -2.60 6.79
C GLY A 50 7.27 -1.67 6.12
N ILE A 51 8.25 -2.22 5.39
CA ILE A 51 9.23 -1.42 4.63
C ILE A 51 8.55 -0.67 3.47
N GLY A 52 7.57 -1.29 2.81
CA GLY A 52 6.78 -0.66 1.76
C GLY A 52 6.02 0.55 2.28
N PHE A 53 5.23 0.36 3.34
CA PHE A 53 4.47 1.44 3.97
C PHE A 53 5.37 2.56 4.54
N PHE A 54 6.53 2.20 5.08
CA PHE A 54 7.51 3.17 5.54
C PHE A 54 8.08 4.02 4.39
N THR A 55 8.35 3.39 3.25
CA THR A 55 8.89 4.07 2.06
C THR A 55 7.86 5.03 1.46
N ASP A 56 6.60 4.61 1.42
CA ASP A 56 5.47 5.48 1.04
C ASP A 56 5.39 6.73 1.94
N ALA A 57 5.28 6.53 3.25
CA ALA A 57 5.20 7.64 4.19
C ALA A 57 6.42 8.58 4.07
N TYR A 58 7.61 8.01 3.89
CA TYR A 58 8.83 8.78 3.64
C TYR A 58 8.72 9.68 2.39
N ASP A 59 8.18 9.17 1.28
CA ASP A 59 8.02 9.94 0.02
C ASP A 59 7.02 11.12 0.16
N LEU A 60 5.99 10.95 0.99
CA LEU A 60 5.07 12.04 1.32
C LEU A 60 5.73 13.13 2.17
N PHE A 61 6.64 12.79 3.07
CA PHE A 61 7.29 13.77 3.95
C PHE A 61 8.54 14.42 3.36
N VAL A 62 9.31 13.69 2.55
CA VAL A 62 10.56 14.18 1.94
C VAL A 62 10.32 15.40 1.05
N ILE A 63 9.08 15.61 0.59
CA ILE A 63 8.69 16.77 -0.22
C ILE A 63 8.99 18.12 0.42
N ASN A 64 8.93 18.21 1.75
CA ASN A 64 9.27 19.45 2.45
C ASN A 64 10.75 19.78 2.31
N LEU A 65 11.62 18.76 2.32
CA LEU A 65 13.04 18.90 2.08
C LEU A 65 13.32 19.20 0.59
N VAL A 66 12.65 18.48 -0.32
CA VAL A 66 12.78 18.68 -1.77
C VAL A 66 12.40 20.11 -2.14
N SER A 67 11.28 20.63 -1.62
CA SER A 67 10.85 22.02 -1.85
C SER A 67 11.93 23.02 -1.41
N ALA A 68 12.52 22.85 -0.23
CA ALA A 68 13.61 23.70 0.23
C ALA A 68 14.85 23.64 -0.69
N MET A 69 15.24 22.44 -1.14
CA MET A 69 16.38 22.25 -2.07
C MET A 69 16.10 22.86 -3.45
N LEU A 70 14.86 22.75 -3.93
CA LEU A 70 14.43 23.31 -5.20
C LEU A 70 14.48 24.84 -5.18
N GLY A 71 14.16 25.43 -4.02
CA GLY A 71 14.31 26.85 -3.72
C GLY A 71 15.74 27.34 -3.98
N VAL A 72 16.72 26.63 -3.43
CA VAL A 72 18.15 26.96 -3.59
C VAL A 72 18.66 26.70 -5.00
N ALA A 73 18.21 25.61 -5.65
CA ALA A 73 18.77 25.18 -6.92
C ALA A 73 18.26 25.97 -8.15
N TYR A 74 17.01 26.44 -8.12
CA TYR A 74 16.36 27.01 -9.29
C TYR A 74 15.77 28.43 -9.10
N PHE A 75 15.72 28.96 -7.88
CA PHE A 75 15.22 30.32 -7.63
C PHE A 75 16.30 31.21 -7.04
N ASP A 76 16.49 32.39 -7.63
CA ASP A 76 17.54 33.35 -7.21
C ASP A 76 17.40 33.81 -5.75
N ASN A 77 16.18 33.84 -5.23
CA ASN A 77 15.90 34.21 -3.83
C ASN A 77 16.06 33.03 -2.86
N SER A 78 16.53 31.85 -3.31
CA SER A 78 16.63 30.62 -2.51
C SER A 78 15.31 30.15 -1.88
N VAL A 79 14.18 30.67 -2.34
CA VAL A 79 12.83 30.38 -1.83
C VAL A 79 11.92 30.03 -2.99
N VAL A 80 11.23 28.89 -2.87
CA VAL A 80 10.21 28.46 -3.84
C VAL A 80 8.98 29.38 -3.71
N PRO A 81 8.42 29.90 -4.82
CA PRO A 81 7.15 30.60 -4.80
C PRO A 81 6.04 29.74 -4.17
N ASN A 82 5.15 30.36 -3.39
CA ASN A 82 4.07 29.65 -2.70
C ASN A 82 3.23 28.78 -3.64
N ASP A 83 2.98 29.23 -4.88
CA ASP A 83 2.20 28.49 -5.87
C ASP A 83 2.82 27.12 -6.22
N VAL A 84 4.16 27.08 -6.28
CA VAL A 84 4.90 25.86 -6.64
C VAL A 84 5.01 24.93 -5.43
N ASP A 85 5.27 25.47 -4.23
CA ASP A 85 5.30 24.66 -2.99
C ASP A 85 3.93 24.03 -2.70
N LEU A 86 2.86 24.81 -2.86
CA LEU A 86 1.48 24.31 -2.80
C LEU A 86 1.24 23.24 -3.87
N GLY A 87 1.70 23.48 -5.12
CA GLY A 87 1.59 22.51 -6.20
C GLY A 87 2.24 21.16 -5.88
N LEU A 88 3.46 21.15 -5.32
CA LEU A 88 4.18 19.92 -4.95
C LEU A 88 3.47 19.12 -3.84
N LYS A 89 2.89 19.83 -2.86
CA LYS A 89 2.20 19.22 -1.71
C LYS A 89 0.80 18.74 -2.08
N VAL A 90 0.04 19.58 -2.77
CA VAL A 90 -1.35 19.29 -3.15
C VAL A 90 -1.42 18.22 -4.23
N SER A 91 -0.47 18.16 -5.19
CA SER A 91 -0.53 17.16 -6.26
C SER A 91 -0.48 15.72 -5.74
N ALA A 92 0.37 15.46 -4.74
CA ALA A 92 0.44 14.14 -4.10
C ALA A 92 -0.86 13.81 -3.36
N ALA A 93 -1.41 14.76 -2.58
CA ALA A 93 -2.66 14.57 -1.84
C ALA A 93 -3.88 14.37 -2.77
N VAL A 94 -3.93 15.09 -3.89
CA VAL A 94 -4.99 14.89 -4.89
C VAL A 94 -4.81 13.55 -5.58
N GLY A 95 -3.57 13.18 -5.91
CA GLY A 95 -3.23 11.86 -6.45
C GLY A 95 -3.69 10.72 -5.54
N THR A 96 -3.42 10.80 -4.23
CA THR A 96 -3.83 9.77 -3.27
C THR A 96 -5.34 9.64 -3.15
N LEU A 97 -6.08 10.75 -3.15
CA LEU A 97 -7.55 10.71 -3.15
C LEU A 97 -8.11 9.99 -4.38
N PHE A 98 -7.58 10.28 -5.57
CA PHE A 98 -8.00 9.58 -6.79
C PHE A 98 -7.53 8.11 -6.80
N GLY A 99 -6.33 7.85 -6.27
CA GLY A 99 -5.78 6.50 -6.11
C GLY A 99 -6.68 5.62 -5.26
N GLN A 100 -7.10 6.10 -4.09
CA GLN A 100 -8.00 5.37 -3.19
C GLN A 100 -9.31 4.96 -3.87
N LEU A 101 -9.92 5.87 -4.65
CA LEU A 101 -11.15 5.59 -5.38
C LEU A 101 -10.94 4.61 -6.55
N LEU A 102 -9.91 4.83 -7.37
CA LEU A 102 -9.61 3.99 -8.53
C LEU A 102 -9.23 2.57 -8.12
N PHE A 103 -8.32 2.44 -7.16
CA PHE A 103 -7.85 1.16 -6.66
C PHE A 103 -8.92 0.42 -5.85
N GLY A 104 -9.81 1.13 -5.15
CA GLY A 104 -10.98 0.49 -4.50
C GLY A 104 -11.85 -0.25 -5.52
N ILE A 105 -12.24 0.43 -6.60
CA ILE A 105 -13.07 -0.17 -7.66
C ILE A 105 -12.30 -1.28 -8.41
N MET A 106 -11.00 -1.10 -8.63
CA MET A 106 -10.18 -2.11 -9.30
C MET A 106 -9.94 -3.35 -8.43
N ALA A 107 -9.75 -3.19 -7.12
CA ALA A 107 -9.55 -4.29 -6.18
C ALA A 107 -10.79 -5.20 -6.13
N ASP A 108 -11.98 -4.61 -6.15
CA ASP A 108 -13.25 -5.34 -6.20
C ASP A 108 -13.41 -6.17 -7.49
N ARG A 109 -12.85 -5.70 -8.61
CA ARG A 109 -13.03 -6.33 -9.93
C ARG A 109 -11.94 -7.35 -10.29
N TYR A 110 -10.69 -7.05 -9.96
CA TYR A 110 -9.51 -7.83 -10.39
C TYR A 110 -8.89 -8.66 -9.25
N GLY A 111 -9.33 -8.45 -8.01
CA GLY A 111 -8.88 -9.19 -6.83
C GLY A 111 -7.60 -8.64 -6.21
N ARG A 112 -7.53 -8.71 -4.87
CA ARG A 112 -6.46 -8.13 -4.04
C ARG A 112 -5.05 -8.67 -4.31
N LYS A 113 -4.88 -9.86 -4.90
CA LYS A 113 -3.53 -10.39 -5.17
C LYS A 113 -2.81 -9.68 -6.32
N GLN A 114 -3.53 -9.23 -7.34
CA GLN A 114 -2.93 -8.60 -8.51
C GLN A 114 -2.72 -7.09 -8.32
N MET A 115 -3.60 -6.44 -7.54
CA MET A 115 -3.52 -5.00 -7.33
C MET A 115 -2.30 -4.55 -6.52
N TYR A 116 -1.85 -5.36 -5.55
CA TYR A 116 -0.60 -5.10 -4.80
C TYR A 116 0.61 -4.95 -5.73
N GLY A 117 0.72 -5.80 -6.76
CA GLY A 117 1.81 -5.71 -7.72
C GLY A 117 1.70 -4.49 -8.64
N PHE A 118 0.47 -4.06 -8.95
CA PHE A 118 0.21 -2.95 -9.86
C PHE A 118 0.50 -1.59 -9.21
N GLU A 119 0.11 -1.39 -7.95
CA GLU A 119 0.43 -0.16 -7.20
C GLU A 119 1.95 0.01 -7.07
N LEU A 120 2.67 -1.08 -6.78
CA LEU A 120 4.10 -1.09 -6.59
C LEU A 120 4.83 -0.76 -7.91
N LEU A 121 4.33 -1.30 -9.03
CA LEU A 121 4.84 -0.99 -10.35
C LEU A 121 4.66 0.50 -10.71
N ILE A 122 3.49 1.07 -10.42
CA ILE A 122 3.24 2.50 -10.65
C ILE A 122 4.20 3.36 -9.83
N MET A 123 4.40 3.04 -8.55
CA MET A 123 5.34 3.76 -7.69
C MET A 123 6.77 3.70 -8.24
N ILE A 124 7.23 2.52 -8.68
CA ILE A 124 8.57 2.35 -9.26
C ILE A 124 8.73 3.18 -10.55
N ILE A 125 7.75 3.14 -11.45
CA ILE A 125 7.82 3.89 -12.71
C ILE A 125 7.81 5.40 -12.43
N CYS A 126 6.96 5.86 -11.51
CA CYS A 126 6.86 7.27 -11.18
C CYS A 126 8.11 7.79 -10.46
N THR A 127 8.70 7.01 -9.55
CA THR A 127 9.96 7.39 -8.88
C THR A 127 11.11 7.48 -9.88
N ILE A 128 11.24 6.52 -10.81
CA ILE A 128 12.21 6.62 -11.90
C ILE A 128 11.94 7.86 -12.76
N GLY A 129 10.68 8.15 -13.08
CA GLY A 129 10.27 9.35 -13.81
C GLY A 129 10.64 10.65 -13.12
N GLN A 130 10.53 10.72 -11.79
CA GLN A 130 10.98 11.87 -10.99
C GLN A 130 12.49 12.03 -11.00
N ILE A 131 13.26 10.93 -10.90
CA ILE A 131 14.72 10.97 -10.93
C ILE A 131 15.23 11.43 -12.31
N LEU A 132 14.55 11.01 -13.38
CA LEU A 132 14.89 11.38 -14.74
C LEU A 132 14.40 12.79 -15.14
N ALA A 133 13.72 13.51 -14.23
CA ALA A 133 13.25 14.87 -14.48
C ALA A 133 14.45 15.83 -14.60
N GLY A 134 14.86 16.10 -15.83
CA GLY A 134 15.92 17.05 -16.17
C GLY A 134 15.41 18.40 -16.65
N SER A 135 16.27 19.42 -16.59
CA SER A 135 15.98 20.75 -17.16
C SER A 135 15.85 20.64 -18.68
N SER A 136 14.69 21.03 -19.21
CA SER A 136 14.41 21.04 -20.65
C SER A 136 13.80 22.37 -21.06
N TYR A 137 14.03 22.77 -22.31
CA TYR A 137 13.55 24.04 -22.85
C TYR A 137 12.01 24.11 -22.93
N ALA A 138 11.34 22.95 -23.01
CA ALA A 138 9.89 22.85 -23.17
C ALA A 138 9.13 22.62 -21.84
N VAL A 139 9.80 22.16 -20.78
CA VAL A 139 9.14 21.76 -19.52
C VAL A 139 9.96 22.23 -18.33
N THR A 140 9.32 22.96 -17.42
CA THR A 140 9.95 23.38 -16.16
C THR A 140 10.15 22.17 -15.25
N VAL A 141 11.32 22.10 -14.60
CA VAL A 141 11.67 20.99 -13.70
C VAL A 141 10.62 20.78 -12.61
N HIS A 142 10.13 21.88 -12.03
CA HIS A 142 9.06 21.91 -11.04
C HIS A 142 7.75 21.30 -11.58
N GLY A 143 7.37 21.61 -12.82
CA GLY A 143 6.14 21.09 -13.44
C GLY A 143 6.23 19.57 -13.66
N THR A 144 7.38 19.07 -14.11
CA THR A 144 7.63 17.64 -14.29
C THR A 144 7.56 16.89 -12.95
N ILE A 145 8.15 17.45 -11.88
CA ILE A 145 8.08 16.87 -10.53
C ILE A 145 6.63 16.83 -10.04
N ILE A 146 5.88 17.92 -10.20
CA ILE A 146 4.45 17.98 -9.80
C ILE A 146 3.63 16.92 -10.53
N PHE A 147 3.85 16.76 -11.84
CA PHE A 147 3.17 15.76 -12.66
C PHE A 147 3.45 14.34 -12.17
N TRP A 148 4.72 13.96 -12.03
CA TRP A 148 5.06 12.63 -11.56
C TRP A 148 4.65 12.38 -10.10
N ARG A 149 4.59 13.42 -9.26
CA ARG A 149 4.06 13.30 -7.88
C ARG A 149 2.57 13.01 -7.84
N PHE A 150 1.79 13.55 -8.78
CA PHE A 150 0.38 13.19 -8.88
C PHE A 150 0.20 11.70 -9.14
N PHE A 151 0.93 11.13 -10.10
CA PHE A 151 0.85 9.69 -10.42
C PHE A 151 1.45 8.82 -9.31
N LEU A 152 2.53 9.27 -8.67
CA LEU A 152 3.09 8.59 -7.50
C LEU A 152 2.06 8.55 -6.37
N GLY A 153 1.41 9.68 -6.06
CA GLY A 153 0.31 9.75 -5.10
C GLY A 153 -0.84 8.82 -5.45
N LEU A 154 -1.14 8.65 -6.75
CA LEU A 154 -2.15 7.70 -7.22
C LEU A 154 -1.78 6.25 -6.87
N GLY A 155 -0.50 5.88 -6.96
CA GLY A 155 0.02 4.59 -6.51
C GLY A 155 -0.10 4.41 -4.99
N ILE A 156 0.33 5.40 -4.21
CA ILE A 156 0.23 5.42 -2.73
C ILE A 156 -1.22 5.26 -2.27
N GLY A 157 -2.16 5.93 -2.94
CA GLY A 157 -3.58 5.85 -2.62
C GLY A 157 -4.15 4.42 -2.71
N GLY A 158 -3.50 3.51 -3.45
CA GLY A 158 -3.92 2.12 -3.61
C GLY A 158 -3.76 1.25 -2.36
N ASP A 159 -2.78 1.57 -1.50
CA ASP A 159 -2.48 0.74 -0.31
C ASP A 159 -3.65 0.72 0.69
N TYR A 160 -4.43 1.80 0.75
CA TYR A 160 -5.55 1.97 1.70
C TYR A 160 -6.74 1.03 1.44
N PRO A 161 -7.33 0.96 0.22
CA PRO A 161 -8.40 0.00 -0.08
C PRO A 161 -7.92 -1.45 -0.15
N MET A 162 -6.63 -1.68 -0.33
CA MET A 162 -6.05 -3.03 -0.43
C MET A 162 -5.81 -3.66 0.94
N SER A 163 -5.45 -2.83 1.92
CA SER A 163 -5.24 -3.22 3.31
C SER A 163 -6.55 -3.33 4.12
N ALA A 164 -7.65 -2.75 3.63
CA ALA A 164 -9.00 -2.86 4.20
C ALA A 164 -9.76 -4.05 3.59
#